data_AF-A0A2T6AXK3-F1
#
_entry.id   AF-A0A2T6AXK3-F1
#
_cell.length_a   1.000
_cell.length_b   1.000
_cell.length_c   1.000
_cell.angle_alpha   90.00
_cell.angle_beta   90.00
_cell.angle_gamma   90.00
#
_symmetry.space_group_name_H-M   'P 1'
#
loop_
_entity.id
_entity.type
_entity.pdbx_description
1 polymer ?
#
loop_
_entity_poly.entity_id
_entity_poly.type
_entity_poly.pdbx_seq_one_letter_code
_entity_poly.pdbx_strand_id
1 'polypeptide(L)'
;MLGVVIWNCHRTGRAIVWCSDHRDLAHYDGPAAGTAPLRIDVGDLVEMSFLPDSSVRRCADLRLIEQGYMPDVVSELRGRRTAIAAA
;
A
#
# COMPACT_ATOMS: atom_id res chain seq x y z
N MET A 1 0.91 -9.52 -7.09
CA MET A 1 1.07 -8.17 -7.70
C MET A 1 2.06 -7.39 -6.85
N LEU A 2 2.89 -6.55 -7.47
CA LEU A 2 3.83 -5.67 -6.77
C LEU A 2 3.23 -4.29 -6.50
N GLY A 3 3.66 -3.66 -5.41
CA GLY A 3 3.31 -2.28 -5.10
C GLY A 3 4.20 -1.68 -4.03
N VAL A 4 4.13 -0.35 -3.90
CA VAL A 4 4.89 0.41 -2.91
C VAL A 4 3.96 0.87 -1.79
N VAL A 5 4.37 0.67 -0.55
CA VAL A 5 3.62 1.15 0.63
C VAL A 5 3.70 2.68 0.68
N ILE A 6 2.56 3.35 0.64
CA ILE A 6 2.49 4.83 0.69
C ILE A 6 1.92 5.36 2.01
N TRP A 7 1.35 4.48 2.82
CA TRP A 7 0.90 4.75 4.19
C TRP A 7 0.82 3.45 4.97
N ASN A 8 1.12 3.50 6.27
CA ASN A 8 0.95 2.39 7.20
C ASN A 8 0.47 2.88 8.58
N CYS A 9 -0.06 1.96 9.37
CA CYS A 9 -0.38 2.14 10.77
C CYS A 9 0.18 0.97 11.58
N HIS A 10 1.33 1.16 12.22
CA HIS A 10 1.98 0.10 13.00
C HIS A 10 1.12 -0.46 14.12
N ARG A 11 0.21 0.33 14.70
CA ARG A 11 -0.69 -0.12 15.77
C ARG A 11 -1.72 -1.15 15.29
N THR A 12 -2.19 -1.02 14.05
CA THR A 12 -3.23 -1.90 13.49
C THR A 12 -2.71 -2.84 12.41
N GLY A 13 -1.46 -2.67 11.96
CA GLY A 13 -0.89 -3.37 10.81
C GLY A 13 -1.52 -3.00 9.46
N ARG A 14 -2.35 -1.95 9.41
CA ARG A 14 -3.02 -1.53 8.17
C ARG A 14 -2.04 -0.80 7.27
N ALA A 15 -2.24 -0.91 5.97
CA ALA A 15 -1.44 -0.19 4.98
C ALA A 15 -2.25 0.19 3.75
N ILE A 16 -1.77 1.21 3.04
CA ILE A 16 -2.22 1.56 1.70
C ILE A 16 -1.04 1.36 0.77
N VAL A 17 -1.28 0.64 -0.32
CA VAL A 17 -0.25 0.28 -1.29
C VAL A 17 -0.63 0.82 -2.66
N TRP A 18 0.33 1.49 -3.29
CA TRP A 18 0.23 1.92 -4.67
C TRP A 18 0.75 0.83 -5.59
N CYS A 19 -0.16 0.25 -6.38
CA CYS A 19 0.14 -0.89 -7.23
C CYS A 19 0.91 -0.51 -8.49
N SER A 20 1.71 -1.44 -9.00
CA SER A 20 2.49 -1.28 -10.24
C SER A 20 1.63 -1.06 -11.50
N ASP A 21 0.33 -1.33 -11.43
CA ASP A 21 -0.62 -1.04 -12.52
C ASP A 21 -1.11 0.41 -12.53
N HIS A 22 -0.71 1.21 -11.54
CA HIS A 22 -1.07 2.63 -11.38
C HIS A 22 -2.57 2.91 -11.35
N ARG A 23 -3.40 1.89 -11.07
CA ARG A 23 -4.85 2.05 -10.89
C ARG A 23 -5.15 2.45 -9.43
N ASP A 24 -6.36 2.13 -8.98
CA ASP A 24 -6.80 2.38 -7.61
C ASP A 24 -5.83 1.81 -6.57
N LEU A 25 -5.77 2.51 -5.44
CA LEU A 25 -4.96 2.13 -4.29
C LEU A 25 -5.50 0.85 -3.66
N ALA A 26 -4.58 0.00 -3.22
CA ALA A 26 -4.92 -1.23 -2.52
C ALA A 26 -4.91 -1.02 -1.01
N HIS A 27 -6.02 -1.39 -0.37
CA HIS A 27 -6.18 -1.36 1.08
C HIS A 27 -5.75 -2.69 1.69
N TYR A 28 -4.82 -2.66 2.64
CA TYR A 28 -4.50 -3.79 3.49
C TYR A 28 -5.11 -3.59 4.87
N ASP A 29 -6.01 -4.49 5.25
CA ASP A 29 -6.78 -4.39 6.50
C ASP A 29 -5.99 -4.83 7.74
N GLY A 30 -4.77 -5.35 7.54
CA GLY A 30 -3.89 -5.86 8.58
C GLY A 30 -3.79 -7.39 8.57
N PRO A 31 -2.91 -7.96 9.41
CA PRO A 31 -2.79 -9.40 9.56
C PRO A 31 -4.06 -10.00 10.16
N ALA A 32 -4.30 -11.29 9.92
CA ALA A 32 -5.35 -12.02 10.60
C ALA A 32 -5.17 -12.00 12.13
N ALA A 33 -6.26 -12.11 12.87
CA ALA A 33 -6.22 -12.13 14.33
C ALA A 33 -5.31 -13.27 14.83
N GLY A 34 -4.39 -12.96 15.74
CA GLY A 34 -3.41 -13.92 16.27
C GLY A 34 -2.12 -14.03 15.46
N THR A 35 -2.00 -13.34 14.32
CA THR A 35 -0.77 -13.31 13.51
C THR A 35 0.07 -12.08 13.87
N ALA A 36 1.39 -12.25 13.90
CA ALA A 36 2.32 -11.14 14.13
C ALA A 36 2.20 -10.10 12.98
N PRO A 37 2.19 -8.80 13.29
CA PRO A 37 2.16 -7.77 12.27
C PRO A 37 3.44 -7.79 11.43
N LEU A 38 3.25 -7.73 10.11
CA LEU A 38 4.35 -7.55 9.17
C LEU A 38 4.99 -6.18 9.41
N ARG A 39 6.32 -6.16 9.53
CA ARG A 39 7.08 -4.91 9.59
C ARG A 39 7.25 -4.39 8.17
N ILE A 40 6.38 -3.46 7.80
CA ILE A 40 6.44 -2.68 6.56
C ILE A 40 6.42 -1.20 6.92
N ASP A 41 7.21 -0.44 6.16
CA ASP A 41 7.31 1.00 6.24
C ASP A 41 6.96 1.66 4.91
N VAL A 42 6.67 2.95 4.97
CA VAL A 42 6.44 3.76 3.77
C VAL A 42 7.68 3.71 2.87
N GLY A 43 7.46 3.45 1.59
CA GLY A 43 8.51 3.30 0.59
C GLY A 43 8.96 1.85 0.37
N ASP A 44 8.50 0.90 1.17
CA ASP A 44 8.80 -0.51 0.98
C ASP A 44 8.11 -1.08 -0.27
N LEU A 45 8.80 -1.97 -0.97
CA LEU A 45 8.25 -2.77 -2.05
C LEU A 45 7.66 -4.06 -1.48
N VAL A 46 6.39 -4.31 -1.80
CA VAL A 46 5.66 -5.49 -1.35
C VAL A 46 5.05 -6.25 -2.53
N GLU A 47 4.89 -7.55 -2.33
CA GLU A 47 4.05 -8.42 -3.13
C GLU A 47 2.76 -8.71 -2.36
N MET A 48 1.65 -8.83 -3.10
CA MET A 48 0.32 -9.08 -2.52
C MET A 48 -0.63 -9.77 -3.49
N SER A 49 -1.69 -10.37 -2.93
CA SER A 49 -2.88 -10.87 -3.63
C SER A 49 -4.06 -9.89 -3.48
N PHE A 50 -5.13 -10.05 -4.27
CA PHE A 50 -6.36 -9.25 -4.10
C PHE A 50 -7.50 -10.11 -3.60
N LEU A 51 -8.35 -9.51 -2.79
CA LEU A 51 -9.63 -10.10 -2.42
C LEU A 51 -10.65 -9.85 -3.55
N PRO A 52 -11.36 -10.90 -4.01
CA PRO A 52 -12.40 -10.74 -5.03
C PRO A 52 -13.62 -9.97 -4.49
N ASP A 53 -14.41 -9.40 -5.41
CA ASP A 53 -15.73 -8.80 -5.17
C ASP A 53 -15.83 -7.73 -4.06
N SER A 54 -14.73 -7.01 -3.83
CA SER A 54 -14.73 -5.89 -2.89
C SER A 54 -14.99 -4.56 -3.62
N SER A 55 -15.94 -3.77 -3.10
CA SER A 55 -16.22 -2.42 -3.59
C SER A 55 -15.03 -1.45 -3.47
N VAL A 56 -14.10 -1.76 -2.57
CA VAL A 56 -12.80 -1.10 -2.44
C VAL A 56 -11.72 -2.12 -2.78
N ARG A 57 -10.73 -1.74 -3.59
CA ARG A 57 -9.63 -2.62 -3.93
C ARG A 57 -8.87 -3.03 -2.66
N ARG A 58 -9.04 -4.28 -2.24
CA ARG A 58 -8.42 -4.84 -1.03
C ARG A 58 -7.40 -5.90 -1.37
N CYS A 59 -6.31 -5.87 -0.63
CA CYS A 59 -5.21 -6.80 -0.78
C CYS A 59 -5.01 -7.66 0.47
N ALA A 60 -4.42 -8.82 0.25
CA ALA A 60 -4.07 -9.80 1.27
C ALA A 60 -2.66 -10.33 1.01
N ASP A 61 -2.19 -11.19 1.92
CA ASP A 61 -0.91 -11.90 1.79
C ASP A 61 0.28 -10.99 1.49
N LEU A 62 0.35 -9.82 2.15
CA LEU A 62 1.47 -8.90 1.97
C LEU A 62 2.78 -9.59 2.34
N ARG A 63 3.74 -9.49 1.42
CA ARG A 63 5.10 -9.98 1.59
C ARG A 63 6.07 -8.85 1.25
N LEU A 64 6.92 -8.50 2.21
CA LEU A 64 8.02 -7.57 1.96
C LEU A 64 8.99 -8.18 0.96
N ILE A 65 9.28 -7.45 -0.11
CA ILE A 65 10.27 -7.81 -1.12
C ILE A 65 11.56 -7.04 -0.89
N GLU A 66 11.45 -5.72 -0.69
CA GLU A 66 12.60 -4.84 -0.50
C GLU A 66 12.23 -3.66 0.39
N GLN A 67 13.09 -3.34 1.36
CA GLN A 67 12.92 -2.20 2.26
C GLN A 67 13.40 -0.92 1.60
N GLY A 68 12.64 0.17 1.75
CA GLY A 68 13.05 1.48 1.27
C GLY A 68 13.29 1.56 -0.24
N TYR A 69 12.54 0.79 -1.04
CA TYR A 69 12.61 0.79 -2.50
C TYR A 69 12.30 2.19 -3.10
N MET A 70 11.34 2.90 -2.52
CA MET A 70 11.02 4.30 -2.86
C MET A 70 10.82 5.13 -1.59
N PRO A 71 11.89 5.51 -0.87
CA PRO A 71 11.80 6.12 0.45
C PRO A 71 11.12 7.49 0.41
N ASP A 72 11.24 8.22 -0.70
CA ASP A 72 10.70 9.56 -0.88
C ASP A 72 9.30 9.60 -1.51
N VAL A 73 8.64 8.43 -1.68
CA VAL A 73 7.36 8.30 -2.42
C VAL A 73 6.28 9.27 -1.91
N VAL A 74 6.15 9.44 -0.60
CA VAL A 74 5.15 10.36 -0.02
C VAL A 74 5.47 11.81 -0.33
N SER A 75 6.75 12.20 -0.30
CA SER A 75 7.19 13.55 -0.62
C SER A 75 6.94 13.86 -2.09
N GLU A 76 7.26 12.92 -3.00
CA GLU A 76 7.00 13.07 -4.43
C GLU A 76 5.51 13.16 -4.76
N LEU A 77 4.68 12.29 -4.18
CA LEU A 77 3.23 12.31 -4.38
C LEU A 77 2.60 13.62 -3.86
N ARG A 78 3.10 14.18 -2.75
CA ARG A 78 2.65 15.48 -2.23
C ARG A 78 3.07 16.65 -3.11
N GLY A 79 4.26 16.60 -3.72
CA GLY A 79 4.74 17.61 -4.65
C GLY A 79 3.94 17.65 -5.96
N ARG A 80 3.37 16.51 -6.36
CA ARG A 80 2.56 16.35 -7.58
C ARG A 80 1.07 16.66 -7.38
N ARG A 81 0.76 17.69 -6.59
CA ARG A 81 -0.61 18.22 -6.47
C ARG A 81 -0.98 19.03 -7.70
N THR A 82 -1.27 18.35 -8.82
CA THR A 82 -2.00 18.99 -9.90
C THR A 82 -3.43 19.18 -9.42
N ALA A 83 -3.98 20.39 -9.51
CA ALA A 83 -5.40 20.58 -9.33
C ALA A 83 -6.12 19.62 -10.29
N ILE A 84 -7.00 18.77 -9.77
CA ILE A 84 -7.93 18.06 -10.65
C ILE A 84 -8.75 19.17 -11.28
N ALA A 85 -8.49 19.46 -12.55
CA ALA A 85 -9.35 20.36 -13.32
C ALA A 85 -10.75 19.75 -13.22
N ALA A 86 -11.67 20.47 -12.60
CA ALA A 86 -13.06 20.08 -12.54
C ALA A 86 -13.54 19.89 -13.99
N ALA A 87 -13.84 18.64 -14.34
CA ALA A 87 -14.46 18.28 -15.61
C ALA A 87 -15.96 18.56 -15.56
#